data_AF-A0A5P8N273-F1
#
_entry.id   AF-A0A5P8N273-F1
#
_cell.length_a   1.000
_cell.length_b   1.000
_cell.length_c   1.000
_cell.angle_alpha   90.00
_cell.angle_beta   90.00
_cell.angle_gamma   90.00
#
_symmetry.space_group_name_H-M   'P 1'
#
loop_
_entity.id
_entity.type
_entity.pdbx_description
1 polymer ?
#
loop_
_entity_poly.entity_id
_entity_poly.type
_entity_poly.pdbx_seq_one_letter_code
_entity_poly.pdbx_strand_id
1 'polypeptide(L)'
;MTLARVIPAAALILAIGMVQPSLAAGAFACPAKPLEAKEAGEIKALLPSGDAFDNVEKLNAAVTALKAKGVGPVLIIDTLIGAYCPAVAAQEQLSDARKASLVNRFAARITRVVYSLEGADEIILDVGFPPTIVDAINAKAKAAGISQEAFVRGAVDSALK
;
A
#
# COMPACT_ATOMS: atom_id res chain seq x y z
N MET A 1 75.53 -33.50 11.74
CA MET A 1 75.04 -32.43 10.84
C MET A 1 74.14 -33.07 9.79
N THR A 2 72.85 -32.83 9.61
CA THR A 2 71.79 -32.09 10.33
C THR A 2 70.51 -32.66 9.71
N LEU A 3 69.59 -33.26 10.50
CA LEU A 3 68.26 -33.64 10.01
C LEU A 3 67.51 -32.35 9.63
N ALA A 4 66.93 -32.31 8.43
CA ALA A 4 66.10 -31.19 8.03
C ALA A 4 64.92 -31.62 7.15
N ARG A 5 63.77 -30.96 7.43
CA ARG A 5 62.47 -30.86 6.73
C ARG A 5 61.36 -31.70 7.36
N VAL A 6 60.69 -31.22 8.42
CA VAL A 6 59.70 -30.11 8.51
C VAL A 6 58.39 -30.43 7.77
N ILE A 7 57.41 -30.91 8.54
CA ILE A 7 55.93 -30.86 8.35
C ILE A 7 55.50 -29.39 8.67
N PRO A 8 54.43 -28.71 8.12
CA PRO A 8 53.07 -29.16 7.70
C PRO A 8 52.48 -28.45 6.46
N ALA A 9 51.25 -28.79 6.04
CA ALA A 9 50.11 -27.85 5.91
C ALA A 9 48.91 -28.51 5.20
N ALA A 10 47.87 -28.75 5.99
CA ALA A 10 46.53 -29.09 5.54
C ALA A 10 45.89 -27.89 4.82
N ALA A 11 45.29 -28.11 3.66
CA ALA A 11 44.39 -27.16 3.01
C ALA A 11 42.99 -27.78 2.96
N LEU A 12 42.23 -27.60 4.04
CA LEU A 12 40.81 -27.91 4.11
C LEU A 12 40.05 -26.73 3.46
N ILE A 13 39.57 -26.92 2.24
CA ILE A 13 38.80 -25.91 1.51
C ILE A 13 37.41 -25.82 2.14
N LEU A 14 37.18 -24.76 2.91
CA LEU A 14 35.91 -24.43 3.54
C LEU A 14 34.96 -23.82 2.49
N ALA A 15 34.26 -24.68 1.75
CA ALA A 15 33.14 -24.25 0.90
C ALA A 15 31.93 -23.93 1.80
N ILE A 16 31.88 -22.70 2.31
CA ILE A 16 30.66 -22.17 2.93
C ILE A 16 29.68 -21.88 1.80
N GLY A 17 28.87 -22.88 1.46
CA GLY A 17 27.64 -22.66 0.71
C GLY A 17 26.73 -21.73 1.51
N MET A 18 26.52 -20.50 1.01
CA MET A 18 25.47 -19.63 1.51
C MET A 18 24.11 -20.26 1.17
N VAL A 19 23.66 -21.19 2.01
CA VAL A 19 22.25 -21.56 2.07
C VAL A 19 21.56 -20.41 2.77
N GLN A 20 21.15 -19.40 2.01
CA GLN A 20 20.23 -18.40 2.55
C GLN A 20 18.92 -19.14 2.87
N PRO A 21 18.45 -19.14 4.13
CA PRO A 21 17.13 -19.66 4.42
C PRO A 21 16.13 -18.79 3.66
N SER A 22 15.48 -19.37 2.66
CA SER A 22 14.26 -18.80 2.11
C SER A 22 13.28 -18.74 3.27
N LEU A 23 13.07 -17.55 3.83
CA LEU A 23 11.94 -17.29 4.71
C LEU A 23 10.69 -17.65 3.92
N ALA A 24 10.17 -18.85 4.15
CA ALA A 24 8.87 -19.25 3.62
C ALA A 24 7.87 -18.25 4.19
N ALA A 25 7.33 -17.39 3.32
CA ALA A 25 6.20 -16.56 3.70
C ALA A 25 5.11 -17.49 4.22
N GLY A 26 4.67 -17.27 5.47
CA GLY A 26 3.57 -18.03 6.04
C GLY A 26 2.30 -17.89 5.20
N ALA A 27 1.36 -18.81 5.39
CA ALA A 27 0.08 -18.78 4.68
C ALA A 27 -0.62 -17.42 4.86
N PHE A 28 -1.23 -16.90 3.80
CA PHE A 28 -1.96 -15.64 3.87
C PHE A 28 -3.14 -15.77 4.85
N ALA A 29 -3.18 -14.90 5.86
CA ALA A 29 -4.21 -14.91 6.90
C ALA A 29 -4.77 -13.50 7.13
N CYS A 30 -6.08 -13.43 7.36
CA CYS A 30 -6.77 -12.19 7.67
C CYS A 30 -7.00 -12.05 9.18
N PRO A 31 -6.91 -10.82 9.73
CA PRO A 31 -7.21 -10.58 11.13
C PRO A 31 -8.68 -10.94 11.43
N ALA A 32 -8.89 -11.67 12.52
CA ALA A 32 -10.20 -12.21 12.89
C ALA A 32 -11.12 -11.20 13.61
N LYS A 33 -10.69 -9.94 13.81
CA LYS A 33 -11.50 -8.96 14.55
C LYS A 33 -12.77 -8.62 13.76
N PRO A 34 -13.96 -9.00 14.25
CA PRO A 34 -15.19 -8.62 13.60
C PRO A 34 -15.50 -7.18 13.98
N LEU A 35 -15.83 -6.38 12.99
CA LEU A 35 -16.82 -5.34 13.19
C LEU A 35 -18.11 -5.99 13.69
N GLU A 36 -18.93 -5.27 14.45
CA GLU A 36 -20.28 -5.78 14.72
C GLU A 36 -20.95 -6.04 13.36
N ALA A 37 -21.62 -7.19 13.22
CA ALA A 37 -22.04 -7.72 11.91
C ALA A 37 -22.88 -6.73 11.07
N LYS A 38 -23.58 -5.82 11.74
CA LYS A 38 -24.36 -4.74 11.12
C LYS A 38 -23.47 -3.69 10.44
N GLU A 39 -22.43 -3.23 11.13
CA GLU A 39 -21.45 -2.27 10.58
C GLU A 39 -20.64 -2.93 9.47
N ALA A 40 -20.28 -4.21 9.63
CA ALA A 40 -19.62 -5.01 8.60
C ALA A 40 -20.44 -5.08 7.30
N GLY A 41 -21.76 -5.29 7.39
CA GLY A 41 -22.66 -5.43 6.25
C GLY A 41 -22.87 -4.12 5.49
N GLU A 42 -23.11 -3.02 6.22
CA GLU A 42 -23.24 -1.68 5.63
C GLU A 42 -21.94 -1.24 4.94
N ILE A 43 -20.79 -1.59 5.51
CA ILE A 43 -19.49 -1.15 5.00
C ILE A 43 -19.02 -2.03 3.85
N LYS A 44 -19.28 -3.34 3.92
CA LYS A 44 -19.04 -4.26 2.80
C LYS A 44 -19.84 -3.87 1.56
N ALA A 45 -21.06 -3.34 1.72
CA ALA A 45 -21.87 -2.84 0.61
C ALA A 45 -21.27 -1.58 -0.05
N LEU A 46 -20.41 -0.85 0.66
CA LEU A 46 -19.72 0.34 0.16
C LEU A 46 -18.36 0.02 -0.47
N LEU A 47 -17.84 -1.20 -0.26
CA LEU A 47 -16.57 -1.65 -0.79
C LEU A 47 -16.74 -2.34 -2.16
N PRO A 48 -15.80 -2.15 -3.10
CA PRO A 48 -15.83 -2.86 -4.37
C PRO A 48 -15.65 -4.38 -4.16
N SER A 49 -16.30 -5.18 -4.99
CA SER A 49 -16.18 -6.65 -5.00
C SER A 49 -14.94 -7.18 -5.75
N GLY A 50 -14.09 -6.28 -6.25
CA GLY A 50 -12.89 -6.55 -7.06
C GLY A 50 -11.63 -5.98 -6.43
N ASP A 51 -10.73 -5.40 -7.23
CA ASP A 51 -9.74 -4.52 -6.65
C ASP A 51 -10.51 -3.35 -6.01
N ALA A 52 -10.29 -3.10 -4.71
CA ALA A 52 -10.94 -1.98 -4.03
C ALA A 52 -10.60 -0.62 -4.69
N PHE A 53 -9.62 -0.61 -5.59
CA PHE A 53 -9.24 0.53 -6.41
C PHE A 53 -9.93 0.63 -7.77
N ASP A 54 -10.67 -0.39 -8.21
CA ASP A 54 -11.46 -0.31 -9.46
C ASP A 54 -12.58 0.75 -9.35
N ASN A 55 -12.90 1.19 -8.13
CA ASN A 55 -13.92 2.21 -7.88
C ASN A 55 -13.56 3.12 -6.70
N VAL A 56 -12.55 3.98 -6.90
CA VAL A 56 -12.03 4.93 -5.90
C VAL A 56 -13.12 5.90 -5.39
N GLU A 57 -14.08 6.26 -6.23
CA GLU A 57 -15.19 7.14 -5.86
C GLU A 57 -16.09 6.50 -4.81
N LYS A 58 -16.45 5.21 -4.97
CA LYS A 58 -17.21 4.46 -3.96
C LYS A 58 -16.44 4.33 -2.66
N LEU A 59 -15.13 4.09 -2.72
CA LEU A 59 -14.28 4.01 -1.53
C LEU A 59 -14.25 5.34 -0.76
N ASN A 60 -14.09 6.47 -1.46
CA ASN A 60 -14.11 7.79 -0.84
C ASN A 60 -15.49 8.10 -0.24
N ALA A 61 -16.58 7.77 -0.95
CA ALA A 61 -17.94 7.92 -0.44
C ALA A 61 -18.17 7.09 0.83
N ALA A 62 -17.62 5.86 0.89
CA ALA A 62 -17.67 5.01 2.06
C ALA A 62 -17.01 5.64 3.29
N VAL A 63 -15.79 6.16 3.10
CA VAL A 63 -15.04 6.84 4.16
C VAL A 63 -15.79 8.08 4.64
N THR A 64 -16.31 8.90 3.73
CA THR A 64 -17.11 10.09 4.06
C THR A 64 -18.36 9.74 4.86
N ALA A 65 -19.11 8.70 4.45
CA ALA A 65 -20.30 8.25 5.16
C ALA A 65 -19.98 7.75 6.57
N LEU A 66 -18.86 7.05 6.76
CA LEU A 66 -18.41 6.59 8.07
C LEU A 66 -17.98 7.73 9.00
N LYS A 67 -17.26 8.72 8.45
CA LYS A 67 -16.93 9.94 9.19
C LYS A 67 -18.17 10.72 9.62
N ALA A 68 -19.16 10.86 8.74
CA ALA A 68 -20.42 11.53 9.04
C ALA A 68 -21.21 10.86 10.17
N LYS A 69 -21.02 9.56 10.39
CA LYS A 69 -21.58 8.81 11.52
C LYS A 69 -20.76 8.95 12.81
N GLY A 70 -19.67 9.73 12.82
CA GLY A 70 -18.79 9.94 13.97
C GLY A 70 -17.82 8.78 14.23
N VAL A 71 -17.61 7.88 13.25
CA VAL A 71 -16.66 6.77 13.40
C VAL A 71 -15.23 7.33 13.38
N GLY A 72 -14.43 6.96 14.38
CA GLY A 72 -13.03 7.41 14.48
C GLY A 72 -12.16 6.87 13.33
N PRO A 73 -11.10 7.60 12.94
CA PRO A 73 -10.27 7.26 11.77
C PRO A 73 -9.63 5.86 11.86
N VAL A 74 -9.13 5.46 13.03
CA VAL A 74 -8.55 4.14 13.26
C VAL A 74 -9.59 3.04 13.05
N LEU A 75 -10.81 3.23 13.58
CA LEU A 75 -11.90 2.29 13.38
C LEU A 75 -12.27 2.19 11.91
N ILE A 76 -12.36 3.30 11.17
CA ILE A 76 -12.62 3.27 9.72
C ILE A 76 -11.55 2.46 8.98
N ILE A 77 -10.27 2.66 9.29
CA ILE A 77 -9.16 1.94 8.65
C ILE A 77 -9.25 0.44 8.95
N ASP A 78 -9.35 0.06 10.23
CA ASP A 78 -9.44 -1.34 10.66
C ASP A 78 -10.64 -2.05 10.03
N THR A 79 -11.78 -1.34 10.00
CA THR A 79 -13.02 -1.80 9.40
C THR A 79 -12.84 -2.15 7.92
N LEU A 80 -12.28 -1.22 7.15
CA LEU A 80 -12.17 -1.37 5.71
C LEU A 80 -11.14 -2.46 5.37
N ILE A 81 -10.04 -2.55 6.12
CA ILE A 81 -9.06 -3.63 5.97
C ILE A 81 -9.69 -4.99 6.32
N GLY A 82 -10.44 -5.06 7.43
CA GLY A 82 -11.13 -6.27 7.87
C GLY A 82 -12.16 -6.78 6.88
N ALA A 83 -12.82 -5.89 6.14
CA ALA A 83 -13.76 -6.25 5.09
C ALA A 83 -13.09 -6.61 3.75
N TYR A 84 -11.96 -5.95 3.41
CA TYR A 84 -11.22 -6.22 2.17
C TYR A 84 -10.40 -7.51 2.22
N CYS A 85 -9.76 -7.80 3.36
CA CYS A 85 -8.85 -8.94 3.47
C CYS A 85 -9.53 -10.29 3.10
N PRO A 86 -10.73 -10.63 3.59
CA PRO A 86 -11.42 -11.86 3.20
C PRO A 86 -11.74 -11.94 1.70
N ALA A 87 -12.02 -10.80 1.05
CA ALA A 87 -12.26 -10.75 -0.39
C ALA A 87 -10.99 -11.08 -1.19
N VAL A 88 -9.81 -10.63 -0.71
CA VAL A 88 -8.52 -11.00 -1.28
C VAL A 88 -8.16 -12.46 -0.95
N ALA A 89 -8.48 -12.93 0.26
CA ALA A 89 -8.23 -14.30 0.69
C ALA A 89 -8.90 -15.32 -0.24
N ALA A 90 -10.14 -15.02 -0.66
CA ALA A 90 -10.96 -15.85 -1.54
C ALA A 90 -10.44 -15.94 -3.00
N GLN A 91 -9.44 -15.16 -3.39
CA GLN A 91 -8.86 -15.23 -4.74
C GLN A 91 -7.83 -16.37 -4.82
N GLU A 92 -8.29 -17.55 -5.18
CA GLU A 92 -7.47 -18.77 -5.26
C GLU A 92 -6.34 -18.68 -6.29
N GLN A 93 -6.52 -17.86 -7.33
CA GLN A 93 -5.54 -17.65 -8.40
C GLN A 93 -4.32 -16.81 -7.98
N LEU A 94 -4.32 -16.21 -6.78
CA LEU A 94 -3.24 -15.36 -6.29
C LEU A 94 -2.34 -16.10 -5.31
N SER A 95 -1.02 -15.89 -5.44
CA SER A 95 -0.07 -16.31 -4.42
C SER A 95 -0.26 -15.51 -3.12
N ASP A 96 0.12 -16.08 -1.99
CA ASP A 96 0.03 -15.42 -0.69
C ASP A 96 0.82 -14.10 -0.64
N ALA A 97 1.98 -14.06 -1.29
CA ALA A 97 2.75 -12.83 -1.45
C ALA A 97 1.96 -11.75 -2.23
N ARG A 98 1.20 -12.16 -3.25
CA ARG A 98 0.37 -11.23 -4.02
C ARG A 98 -0.84 -10.76 -3.22
N LYS A 99 -1.47 -11.64 -2.46
CA LYS A 99 -2.57 -11.30 -1.52
C LYS A 99 -2.10 -10.30 -0.46
N ALA A 100 -0.95 -10.55 0.17
CA ALA A 100 -0.33 -9.64 1.13
C ALA A 100 -0.02 -8.28 0.51
N SER A 101 0.52 -8.25 -0.71
CA SER A 101 0.79 -7.02 -1.45
C SER A 101 -0.47 -6.20 -1.74
N LEU A 102 -1.60 -6.85 -2.05
CA LEU A 102 -2.88 -6.17 -2.29
C LEU A 102 -3.43 -5.55 -1.00
N VAL A 103 -3.44 -6.31 0.10
CA VAL A 103 -3.94 -5.79 1.39
C VAL A 103 -3.05 -4.66 1.92
N ASN A 104 -1.73 -4.77 1.81
CA ASN A 104 -0.81 -3.71 2.24
C ASN A 104 -0.99 -2.41 1.43
N ARG A 105 -1.17 -2.52 0.11
CA ARG A 105 -1.45 -1.35 -0.75
C ARG A 105 -2.79 -0.71 -0.40
N PHE A 106 -3.81 -1.53 -0.15
CA PHE A 106 -5.11 -1.06 0.33
C PHE A 106 -5.01 -0.32 1.67
N ALA A 107 -4.34 -0.92 2.66
CA ALA A 107 -4.14 -0.32 3.98
C ALA A 107 -3.42 1.03 3.92
N ALA A 108 -2.33 1.13 3.14
CA ALA A 108 -1.59 2.38 2.98
C ALA A 108 -2.45 3.50 2.36
N ARG A 109 -3.23 3.15 1.34
CA ARG A 109 -4.10 4.11 0.65
C ARG A 109 -5.26 4.57 1.52
N ILE A 110 -5.93 3.64 2.20
CA ILE A 110 -7.08 4.01 3.03
C ILE A 110 -6.68 4.84 4.24
N THR A 111 -5.50 4.56 4.81
CA THR A 111 -4.88 5.42 5.82
C THR A 111 -4.74 6.84 5.28
N ARG A 112 -4.17 7.00 4.08
CA ARG A 112 -4.03 8.33 3.46
C ARG A 112 -5.37 9.01 3.23
N VAL A 113 -6.38 8.32 2.71
CA VAL A 113 -7.72 8.89 2.45
C VAL A 113 -8.39 9.31 3.75
N VAL A 114 -8.41 8.44 4.76
CA VAL A 114 -9.03 8.70 6.05
C VAL A 114 -8.39 9.91 6.72
N TYR A 115 -7.06 10.01 6.75
CA TYR A 115 -6.37 11.15 7.37
C TYR A 115 -6.37 12.41 6.50
N SER A 116 -6.36 12.30 5.15
CA SER A 116 -6.44 13.47 4.27
C SER A 116 -7.79 14.18 4.38
N LEU A 117 -8.86 13.42 4.61
CA LEU A 117 -10.21 13.95 4.80
C LEU A 117 -10.46 14.51 6.22
N GLU A 118 -9.47 14.57 7.11
CA GLU A 118 -9.61 15.25 8.42
C GLU A 118 -9.29 16.75 8.34
N GLY A 119 -8.64 17.21 7.26
CA GLY A 119 -8.53 18.62 6.93
C GLY A 119 -9.69 19.03 6.02
N ALA A 120 -10.76 19.59 6.60
CA ALA A 120 -12.03 19.86 5.90
C ALA A 120 -11.97 20.94 4.79
N ASP A 121 -10.79 21.47 4.45
CA ASP A 121 -10.63 22.58 3.49
C ASP A 121 -9.98 22.16 2.15
N GLU A 122 -9.50 20.91 1.99
CA GLU A 122 -8.89 20.43 0.73
C GLU A 122 -9.17 18.94 0.46
N ILE A 123 -9.66 18.62 -0.74
CA ILE A 123 -9.80 17.22 -1.22
C ILE A 123 -8.48 16.80 -1.87
N ILE A 124 -7.77 15.85 -1.24
CA ILE A 124 -6.51 15.31 -1.79
C ILE A 124 -6.80 14.20 -2.80
N LEU A 125 -6.49 14.45 -4.08
CA LEU A 125 -6.52 13.46 -5.15
C LEU A 125 -5.15 12.77 -5.27
N ASP A 126 -5.07 11.52 -4.81
CA ASP A 126 -3.82 10.73 -4.87
C ASP A 126 -3.66 10.04 -6.24
N VAL A 127 -3.14 10.79 -7.21
CA VAL A 127 -2.91 10.33 -8.58
C VAL A 127 -1.44 9.95 -8.75
N GLY A 128 -1.18 8.70 -9.11
CA GLY A 128 0.17 8.22 -9.42
C GLY A 128 0.63 8.72 -10.78
N PHE A 129 1.84 9.31 -10.85
CA PHE A 129 2.49 9.67 -12.10
C PHE A 129 3.75 8.82 -12.33
N PRO A 130 4.04 8.41 -13.58
CA PRO A 130 5.33 7.83 -13.91
C PRO A 130 6.49 8.79 -13.58
N PRO A 131 7.70 8.29 -13.23
CA PRO A 131 8.84 9.16 -12.88
C PRO A 131 9.16 10.21 -13.95
N THR A 132 9.08 9.81 -15.22
CA THR A 132 9.31 10.71 -16.36
C THR A 132 8.31 11.87 -16.43
N ILE A 133 7.07 11.66 -15.98
CA ILE A 133 6.05 12.71 -15.90
C ILE A 133 6.31 13.62 -14.70
N VAL A 134 6.76 13.07 -13.56
CA VAL A 134 7.17 13.87 -12.40
C VAL A 134 8.36 14.76 -12.76
N ASP A 135 9.36 14.25 -13.48
CA ASP A 135 10.48 15.05 -13.97
C ASP A 135 10.03 16.20 -14.88
N ALA A 136 9.06 15.92 -15.77
CA ALA A 136 8.49 16.93 -16.64
C ALA A 136 7.69 18.01 -15.88
N ILE A 137 6.93 17.62 -14.86
CA ILE A 137 6.25 18.55 -13.95
C ILE A 137 7.27 19.45 -13.25
N ASN A 138 8.35 18.86 -12.72
CA ASN A 138 9.39 19.58 -12.01
C ASN A 138 10.09 20.61 -12.91
N ALA A 139 10.41 20.22 -14.15
CA ALA A 139 11.02 21.10 -15.12
C ALA A 139 10.10 22.27 -15.49
N LYS A 140 8.81 22.01 -15.72
CA LYS A 140 7.83 23.06 -16.06
C LYS A 140 7.56 24.00 -14.89
N ALA A 141 7.38 23.48 -13.68
CA ALA A 141 7.19 24.28 -12.48
C ALA A 141 8.41 25.20 -12.24
N LYS A 142 9.63 24.65 -12.37
CA LYS A 142 10.87 25.42 -12.26
C LYS A 142 10.98 26.51 -13.32
N ALA A 143 10.65 26.20 -14.58
CA ALA A 143 10.67 27.18 -15.66
C ALA A 143 9.66 28.32 -15.45
N ALA A 144 8.53 28.01 -14.81
CA ALA A 144 7.50 28.99 -14.45
C ALA A 144 7.76 29.71 -13.10
N GLY A 145 8.82 29.33 -12.36
CA GLY A 145 9.12 29.93 -11.05
C GLY A 145 8.10 29.64 -9.96
N ILE A 146 7.31 28.57 -10.09
CA ILE A 146 6.26 28.15 -9.16
C ILE A 146 6.57 26.78 -8.55
N SER A 147 5.85 26.42 -7.48
CA SER A 147 5.96 25.07 -6.90
C SER A 147 5.34 24.02 -7.83
N GLN A 148 5.73 22.76 -7.63
CA GLN A 148 5.18 21.63 -8.39
C GLN A 148 3.67 21.51 -8.17
N GLU A 149 3.22 21.72 -6.94
CA GLU A 149 1.81 21.68 -6.54
C GLU A 149 1.02 22.81 -7.21
N ALA A 150 1.57 24.03 -7.23
CA ALA A 150 0.95 25.17 -7.90
C ALA A 150 0.83 24.94 -9.42
N PHE A 151 1.85 24.32 -10.03
CA PHE A 151 1.82 23.93 -11.43
C PHE A 151 0.72 22.88 -11.71
N VAL A 152 0.67 21.81 -10.91
CA VAL A 152 -0.34 20.75 -11.07
C VAL A 152 -1.75 21.31 -10.86
N ARG A 153 -1.98 22.10 -9.81
CA ARG A 153 -3.27 22.75 -9.56
C ARG A 153 -3.69 23.64 -10.73
N GLY A 154 -2.80 24.49 -11.22
CA GLY A 154 -3.09 25.36 -12.37
C GLY A 154 -3.38 24.57 -13.66
N ALA A 155 -2.70 23.44 -13.88
CA ALA A 155 -2.97 22.57 -15.02
C ALA A 155 -4.36 21.93 -14.94
N VAL A 156 -4.77 21.44 -13.75
CA VAL A 156 -6.12 20.89 -13.52
C VAL A 156 -7.18 21.99 -13.68
N ASP A 157 -6.99 23.15 -13.06
CA ASP A 157 -7.92 24.30 -13.17
C ASP A 157 -8.10 24.78 -14.62
N SER A 158 -7.07 24.64 -15.45
CA SER A 158 -7.13 25.00 -16.86
C SER A 158 -7.85 23.96 -17.71
N ALA A 159 -7.80 22.68 -17.32
CA ALA A 159 -8.48 21.60 -18.03
C ALA A 159 -9.98 21.50 -17.72
N LEU A 160 -10.42 22.08 -16.58
CA LEU A 160 -11.81 22.09 -16.14
C LEU A 160 -12.61 23.33 -16.59
N LYS A 161 -11.95 24.30 -17.22
CA LYS A 161 -12.57 25.47 -17.83
C LYS A 161 -12.86 25.20 -19.31
#